data_AF-A0A7T3CGL9-F1
#
_entry.id   AF-A0A7T3CGL9-F1
#
_cell.length_a   1.000
_cell.length_b   1.000
_cell.length_c   1.000
_cell.angle_alpha   90.00
_cell.angle_beta   90.00
_cell.angle_gamma   90.00
#
_symmetry.space_group_name_H-M   'P 1'
#
loop_
_entity.id
_entity.type
_entity.pdbx_description
1 polymer ?
#
loop_
_entity_poly.entity_id
_entity_poly.type
_entity_poly.pdbx_seq_one_letter_code
_entity_poly.pdbx_strand_id
1 'polypeptide(L)'
;MIPVDDALREQRLLARRALQRAGKLAFKPVSSAKWADVSVDRRGALLVRIDHDDLQGVTPPMLKWWFENLAGTTTWNGADFTGPEILNYHLWHHRDHIRVTPMTDAPDGTRNTGFRVGARSRIDEQFNDYRDRIHQVMHTTVLDESEFTFHILGPGDRPAGRITHRYAPVPGGVSF
;
A
#
# COMPACT_ATOMS: atom_id res chain seq x y z
N MET A 1 1.71 12.05 25.46
CA MET A 1 0.41 11.68 24.86
C MET A 1 0.41 12.27 23.45
N ILE A 2 0.56 11.45 22.42
CA ILE A 2 0.49 11.94 21.03
C ILE A 2 -0.97 12.38 20.82
N PRO A 3 -1.24 13.57 20.24
CA PRO A 3 -2.60 14.00 19.95
C PRO A 3 -3.28 12.92 19.12
N VAL A 4 -4.47 12.49 19.55
CA VAL A 4 -5.33 11.67 18.69
C VAL A 4 -5.79 12.60 17.58
N ASP A 5 -5.37 12.33 16.36
CA ASP A 5 -5.94 12.97 15.18
C ASP A 5 -7.33 12.38 14.98
N ASP A 6 -8.33 13.05 15.56
CA ASP A 6 -9.74 12.61 15.54
C ASP A 6 -10.25 12.44 14.11
N ALA A 7 -9.76 13.24 13.16
CA ALA A 7 -10.12 13.13 11.75
C ALA A 7 -9.55 11.85 11.13
N LEU A 8 -8.30 11.51 11.43
CA LEU A 8 -7.69 10.26 10.96
C LEU A 8 -8.41 9.03 11.57
N ARG A 9 -8.76 9.10 12.85
CA ARG A 9 -9.54 8.05 13.53
C ARG A 9 -10.90 7.87 12.86
N GLU A 10 -11.60 8.97 12.56
CA GLU A 10 -12.87 8.93 11.85
C GLU A 10 -12.73 8.28 10.47
N GLN A 11 -11.73 8.69 9.68
CA GLN A 11 -11.42 8.10 8.38
C GLN A 11 -11.16 6.59 8.45
N ARG A 12 -10.45 6.12 9.49
CA ARG A 12 -10.23 4.68 9.74
C ARG A 12 -11.55 3.96 10.02
N LEU A 13 -12.43 4.56 10.81
CA LEU A 13 -13.74 3.98 11.14
C LEU A 13 -14.67 3.92 9.92
N LEU A 14 -14.61 4.92 9.03
CA LEU A 14 -15.36 4.91 7.78
C LEU A 14 -14.91 3.76 6.87
N ALA A 15 -13.60 3.59 6.65
CA ALA A 15 -13.05 2.46 5.89
C ALA A 15 -13.48 1.11 6.48
N ARG A 16 -13.39 0.97 7.80
CA ARG A 16 -13.82 -0.24 8.52
C ARG A 16 -15.30 -0.55 8.28
N ARG A 17 -16.18 0.46 8.33
CA ARG A 17 -17.62 0.28 8.08
C ARG A 17 -17.89 -0.13 6.62
N ALA A 18 -17.20 0.49 5.66
CA ALA A 18 -17.32 0.14 4.24
C ALA A 18 -16.90 -1.33 3.99
N LEU A 19 -15.76 -1.74 4.53
CA LEU A 19 -15.28 -3.13 4.42
C LEU A 19 -16.22 -4.12 5.13
N GLN A 20 -16.80 -3.74 6.28
CA GLN A 20 -17.80 -4.56 6.96
C GLN A 20 -19.05 -4.75 6.12
N ARG A 21 -19.56 -3.68 5.50
CA ARG A 21 -20.74 -3.76 4.61
C ARG A 21 -20.47 -4.63 3.38
N ALA A 22 -19.25 -4.58 2.83
CA ALA A 22 -18.84 -5.42 1.71
C ALA A 22 -18.59 -6.89 2.08
N GLY A 23 -18.64 -7.25 3.38
CA GLY A 23 -18.27 -8.59 3.85
C GLY A 23 -16.77 -8.90 3.70
N LYS A 24 -15.92 -7.87 3.68
CA LYS A 24 -14.45 -7.94 3.47
C LYS A 24 -13.64 -7.37 4.64
N LEU A 25 -14.25 -7.26 5.83
CA LEU A 25 -13.60 -6.68 7.01
C LEU A 25 -12.39 -7.52 7.48
N ALA A 26 -12.49 -8.84 7.42
CA ALA A 26 -11.41 -9.71 7.88
C ALA A 26 -10.26 -9.70 6.87
N PHE A 27 -9.04 -9.50 7.37
CA PHE A 27 -7.84 -9.79 6.58
C PHE A 27 -7.83 -11.27 6.20
N LYS A 28 -7.33 -11.56 5.00
CA LYS A 28 -7.02 -12.95 4.66
C LYS A 28 -5.98 -13.50 5.64
N PRO A 29 -6.11 -14.77 6.09
CA PRO A 29 -5.10 -15.38 6.93
C PRO A 29 -3.77 -15.49 6.18
N VAL A 30 -2.64 -15.59 6.89
CA VAL A 30 -1.32 -15.82 6.28
C VAL A 30 -1.31 -17.06 5.38
N SER A 31 -2.13 -18.07 5.71
CA SER A 31 -2.31 -19.29 4.91
C SER A 31 -2.96 -19.06 3.53
N SER A 32 -3.43 -17.84 3.22
CA SER A 32 -3.87 -17.47 1.88
C SER A 32 -2.73 -16.99 0.99
N ALA A 33 -1.50 -16.86 1.50
CA ALA A 33 -0.35 -16.76 0.63
C ALA A 33 -0.07 -18.16 0.07
N LYS A 34 0.24 -18.26 -1.23
CA LYS A 34 0.66 -19.52 -1.84
C LYS A 34 1.92 -20.04 -1.15
N TRP A 35 2.83 -19.12 -0.82
CA TRP A 35 3.98 -19.37 0.04
C TRP A 35 4.55 -18.05 0.59
N ALA A 36 5.28 -18.16 1.70
CA ALA A 36 6.10 -17.09 2.25
C ALA A 36 7.47 -17.67 2.64
N ASP A 37 8.54 -16.97 2.30
CA ASP A 37 9.90 -17.34 2.63
C ASP A 37 10.62 -16.15 3.25
N VAL A 38 11.24 -16.39 4.40
CA VAL A 38 11.96 -15.37 5.17
C VAL A 38 13.35 -15.91 5.46
N SER A 39 14.36 -15.17 5.03
CA SER A 39 15.75 -15.49 5.28
C SER A 39 16.54 -14.26 5.70
N VAL A 40 17.69 -14.50 6.33
CA VAL A 40 18.65 -13.46 6.67
C VAL A 40 19.95 -13.80 5.94
N ASP A 41 20.49 -12.85 5.19
CA ASP A 41 21.73 -13.06 4.47
C ASP A 41 22.95 -13.03 5.42
N ARG A 42 24.14 -13.35 4.90
CA ARG A 42 25.38 -13.38 5.70
C ARG A 42 25.78 -12.02 6.28
N ARG A 43 25.21 -10.92 5.79
CA ARG A 43 25.45 -9.55 6.23
C ARG A 43 24.35 -9.04 7.17
N GLY A 44 23.38 -9.88 7.52
CA GLY A 44 22.27 -9.56 8.42
C GLY A 44 21.06 -8.89 7.73
N ALA A 45 21.03 -8.83 6.40
CA ALA A 45 19.89 -8.26 5.68
C ALA A 45 18.71 -9.25 5.66
N LEU A 46 17.53 -8.76 6.00
CA LEU A 46 16.28 -9.52 5.92
C LEU A 46 15.80 -9.60 4.47
N LEU A 47 15.59 -10.82 3.97
CA LEU A 47 14.94 -11.09 2.69
C LEU A 47 13.59 -11.75 2.97
N VAL A 48 12.51 -11.08 2.56
CA VAL A 48 11.14 -11.59 2.62
C VAL A 48 10.62 -11.74 1.21
N ARG A 49 10.06 -12.90 0.90
CA ARG A 49 9.41 -13.21 -0.37
C ARG A 49 8.04 -13.81 -0.07
N ILE A 50 7.03 -13.32 -0.75
CA ILE A 50 5.63 -13.75 -0.57
C ILE A 50 5.03 -13.87 -1.97
N ASP A 51 4.27 -14.93 -2.21
CA ASP A 51 3.40 -15.08 -3.38
C ASP A 51 1.97 -15.12 -2.87
N HIS A 52 1.19 -14.12 -3.25
CA HIS A 52 -0.17 -13.96 -2.79
C HIS A 52 -1.13 -14.82 -3.64
N ASP A 53 -2.30 -15.11 -3.09
CA ASP A 53 -3.44 -15.54 -3.90
C ASP A 53 -3.68 -14.56 -5.06
N ASP A 54 -4.05 -15.10 -6.23
CA ASP A 54 -4.41 -14.29 -7.39
C ASP A 54 -5.62 -13.40 -7.10
N LEU A 55 -5.53 -12.14 -7.52
CA LEU A 55 -6.59 -11.15 -7.39
C LEU A 55 -7.58 -11.33 -8.53
N GLN A 56 -8.75 -11.87 -8.21
CA GLN A 56 -9.84 -12.09 -9.16
C GLN A 56 -10.48 -10.77 -9.62
N GLY A 57 -10.73 -10.64 -10.91
CA GLY A 57 -11.39 -9.47 -11.52
C GLY A 57 -10.53 -8.20 -11.58
N VAL A 58 -9.25 -8.27 -11.19
CA VAL A 58 -8.30 -7.15 -11.24
C VAL A 58 -7.33 -7.37 -12.39
N THR A 59 -7.02 -6.30 -13.12
CA THR A 59 -6.02 -6.31 -14.20
C THR A 59 -4.74 -5.57 -13.77
N PRO A 60 -3.58 -5.82 -14.40
CA PRO A 60 -2.38 -5.06 -14.10
C PRO A 60 -2.51 -3.53 -14.26
N PRO A 61 -3.22 -2.99 -15.28
CA PRO A 61 -3.52 -1.56 -15.33
C PRO A 61 -4.26 -1.03 -14.10
N MET A 62 -5.18 -1.82 -13.51
CA MET A 62 -5.89 -1.43 -12.29
C MET A 62 -4.95 -1.41 -11.08
N LEU A 63 -4.02 -2.35 -10.97
CA LEU A 63 -2.99 -2.35 -9.91
C LEU A 63 -2.06 -1.15 -10.02
N LYS A 64 -1.57 -0.86 -11.23
CA LYS A 64 -0.77 0.34 -11.49
C LYS A 64 -1.54 1.59 -11.06
N TRP A 65 -2.78 1.74 -11.52
CA TRP A 65 -3.63 2.87 -11.15
C TRP A 65 -3.83 2.97 -9.63
N TRP A 66 -4.01 1.84 -8.95
CA TRP A 66 -4.17 1.80 -7.50
C TRP A 66 -2.96 2.38 -6.77
N PHE A 67 -1.74 1.96 -7.12
CA PHE A 67 -0.52 2.49 -6.51
C PHE A 67 -0.30 3.98 -6.84
N GLU A 68 -0.62 4.39 -8.07
CA GLU A 68 -0.52 5.80 -8.48
C GLU A 68 -1.46 6.74 -7.70
N ASN A 69 -2.58 6.22 -7.19
CA ASN A 69 -3.64 7.02 -6.55
C ASN A 69 -3.81 6.71 -5.06
N LEU A 70 -2.82 6.08 -4.44
CA LEU A 70 -2.94 5.55 -3.08
C LEU A 70 -3.07 6.63 -2.00
N ALA A 71 -2.61 7.86 -2.27
CA ALA A 71 -2.80 9.01 -1.37
C ALA A 71 -4.17 9.69 -1.54
N GLY A 72 -4.96 9.26 -2.53
CA GLY A 72 -6.29 9.81 -2.83
C GLY A 72 -7.39 9.28 -1.90
N THR A 73 -8.60 9.77 -2.18
CA THR A 73 -9.84 9.37 -1.52
C THR A 73 -10.79 8.70 -2.49
N THR A 74 -11.77 7.99 -1.95
CA THR A 74 -12.93 7.46 -2.67
C THR A 74 -14.19 7.65 -1.82
N THR A 75 -15.35 7.68 -2.45
CA THR A 75 -16.67 7.67 -1.77
C THR A 75 -17.27 6.27 -1.69
N TRP A 76 -16.49 5.23 -2.00
CA TRP A 76 -16.96 3.85 -1.94
C TRP A 76 -17.35 3.43 -0.51
N ASN A 77 -18.60 3.04 -0.32
CA ASN A 77 -19.18 2.77 1.01
C ASN A 77 -19.35 1.29 1.33
N GLY A 78 -18.75 0.40 0.53
CA GLY A 78 -18.95 -1.05 0.62
C GLY A 78 -19.96 -1.63 -0.37
N ALA A 79 -20.70 -0.79 -1.08
CA ALA A 79 -21.71 -1.20 -2.08
C ALA A 79 -21.70 -0.31 -3.32
N ASP A 80 -21.64 1.01 -3.14
CA ASP A 80 -21.66 2.03 -4.20
C ASP A 80 -20.77 3.23 -3.82
N PHE A 81 -20.79 4.29 -4.62
CA PHE A 81 -19.95 5.50 -4.48
C PHE A 81 -20.70 6.71 -3.89
N THR A 82 -21.74 6.49 -3.11
CA THR A 82 -22.53 7.57 -2.46
C THR A 82 -22.12 7.86 -1.02
N GLY A 83 -21.05 7.21 -0.54
CA GLY A 83 -20.55 7.36 0.82
C GLY A 83 -19.78 8.65 1.07
N PRO A 84 -19.35 8.86 2.33
CA PRO A 84 -18.37 9.89 2.65
C PRO A 84 -17.02 9.57 2.02
N GLU A 85 -16.16 10.58 1.91
CA GLU A 85 -14.78 10.37 1.47
C GLU A 85 -13.99 9.52 2.47
N ILE A 86 -13.27 8.53 1.93
CA ILE A 86 -12.42 7.58 2.63
C ILE A 86 -11.05 7.57 1.96
N LEU A 87 -9.98 7.62 2.74
CA LEU A 87 -8.62 7.41 2.21
C LEU A 87 -8.48 6.01 1.59
N ASN A 88 -8.02 5.94 0.33
CA ASN A 88 -7.78 4.68 -0.38
C ASN A 88 -6.86 3.76 0.42
N TYR A 89 -5.84 4.35 1.06
CA TYR A 89 -4.88 3.60 1.86
C TYR A 89 -5.49 2.85 3.05
N HIS A 90 -6.55 3.40 3.67
CA HIS A 90 -7.29 2.72 4.73
C HIS A 90 -8.14 1.55 4.21
N LEU A 91 -8.57 1.57 2.95
CA LEU A 91 -9.30 0.46 2.35
C LEU A 91 -8.39 -0.75 2.07
N TRP A 92 -7.07 -0.52 1.90
CA TRP A 92 -6.10 -1.61 1.77
C TRP A 92 -5.87 -2.33 3.10
N HIS A 93 -5.53 -1.59 4.15
CA HIS A 93 -5.32 -2.17 5.49
C HIS A 93 -5.86 -1.26 6.59
N HIS A 94 -7.17 -1.35 6.85
CA HIS A 94 -7.90 -0.45 7.76
C HIS A 94 -7.39 -0.43 9.22
N ARG A 95 -6.52 -1.37 9.60
CA ARG A 95 -5.97 -1.46 10.95
C ARG A 95 -4.61 -0.78 11.07
N ASP A 96 -3.78 -0.87 10.04
CA ASP A 96 -2.34 -0.61 10.15
C ASP A 96 -1.91 0.60 9.31
N HIS A 97 -2.62 0.88 8.21
CA HIS A 97 -2.30 2.02 7.36
C HIS A 97 -2.78 3.34 7.97
N ILE A 98 -1.89 4.34 7.98
CA ILE A 98 -2.22 5.71 8.39
C ILE A 98 -2.31 6.61 7.16
N ARG A 99 -1.22 6.77 6.40
CA ARG A 99 -1.23 7.66 5.22
C ARG A 99 -0.09 7.38 4.24
N VAL A 100 -0.36 7.60 2.95
CA VAL A 100 0.67 7.88 1.95
C VAL A 100 0.70 9.37 1.67
N THR A 101 1.88 9.99 1.77
CA THR A 101 2.08 11.42 1.52
C THR A 101 3.07 11.60 0.37
N PRO A 102 2.62 12.03 -0.83
CA PRO A 102 3.51 12.44 -1.90
C PRO A 102 4.41 13.59 -1.43
N MET A 103 5.72 13.48 -1.65
CA MET A 103 6.72 14.45 -1.19
C MET A 103 7.30 15.26 -2.34
N THR A 104 7.45 14.62 -3.50
CA THR A 104 7.86 15.28 -4.76
C THR A 104 6.99 14.78 -5.89
N ASP A 105 6.93 15.56 -6.97
CA ASP A 105 6.39 15.14 -8.25
C ASP A 105 7.41 14.30 -9.02
N ALA A 106 6.98 13.73 -10.15
CA ALA A 106 7.86 12.98 -11.05
C ALA A 106 8.85 13.92 -11.76
N PRO A 107 10.01 13.42 -12.22
CA PRO A 107 11.01 14.25 -12.93
C PRO A 107 10.49 14.90 -14.22
N ASP A 108 9.46 14.34 -14.83
CA ASP A 108 8.78 14.89 -16.02
C ASP A 108 7.74 15.97 -15.70
N GLY A 109 7.59 16.34 -14.42
CA GLY A 109 6.63 17.32 -13.93
C GLY A 109 5.23 16.76 -13.64
N THR A 110 5.01 15.46 -13.85
CA THR A 110 3.72 14.82 -13.53
C THR A 110 3.50 14.80 -12.02
N ARG A 111 2.32 15.28 -11.59
CA ARG A 111 1.94 15.32 -10.18
C ARG A 111 1.91 13.93 -9.56
N ASN A 112 2.50 13.79 -8.38
CA ASN A 112 2.45 12.56 -7.59
C ASN A 112 1.21 12.52 -6.69
N THR A 113 0.39 11.47 -6.85
CA THR A 113 -0.87 11.24 -6.13
C THR A 113 -0.87 9.96 -5.30
N GLY A 114 0.30 9.36 -5.12
CA GLY A 114 0.50 8.07 -4.46
C GLY A 114 1.95 7.67 -4.63
N PHE A 115 2.24 6.94 -5.71
CA PHE A 115 3.59 6.65 -6.19
C PHE A 115 3.74 7.01 -7.67
N ARG A 116 4.92 7.51 -8.04
CA ARG A 116 5.29 7.84 -9.43
C ARG A 116 6.77 7.58 -9.62
N VAL A 117 7.17 7.04 -10.77
CA VAL A 117 8.59 6.76 -11.09
C VAL A 117 9.43 8.02 -10.94
N GLY A 118 10.54 7.92 -10.19
CA GLY A 118 11.43 9.04 -9.89
C GLY A 118 10.95 9.97 -8.77
N ALA A 119 9.71 9.81 -8.29
CA ALA A 119 9.15 10.62 -7.23
C ALA A 119 9.35 10.00 -5.84
N ARG A 120 9.28 10.85 -4.82
CA ARG A 120 9.33 10.45 -3.42
C ARG A 120 7.94 10.49 -2.79
N SER A 121 7.64 9.47 -1.99
CA SER A 121 6.42 9.38 -1.19
C SER A 121 6.76 8.85 0.19
N ARG A 122 6.14 9.40 1.23
CA ARG A 122 6.27 8.90 2.59
C ARG A 122 5.13 7.95 2.91
N ILE A 123 5.47 6.81 3.50
CA ILE A 123 4.53 5.86 4.09
C ILE A 123 4.54 6.07 5.61
N ASP A 124 3.33 6.20 6.16
CA ASP A 124 3.03 6.16 7.59
C ASP A 124 2.13 4.95 7.87
N GLU A 125 2.63 4.01 8.69
CA GLU A 125 1.91 2.80 9.12
C GLU A 125 2.21 2.50 10.60
N GLN A 126 1.29 1.76 11.23
CA GLN A 126 1.40 1.29 12.60
C GLN A 126 0.95 -0.17 12.68
N PHE A 127 1.89 -1.09 12.74
CA PHE A 127 1.60 -2.52 12.85
C PHE A 127 1.23 -2.90 14.28
N ASN A 128 0.41 -3.96 14.38
CA ASN A 128 -0.02 -4.56 15.64
C ASN A 128 -0.72 -3.56 16.58
N ASP A 129 -1.57 -2.69 16.02
CA ASP A 129 -2.40 -1.70 16.70
C ASP A 129 -1.67 -0.63 17.55
N TYR A 130 -0.36 -0.73 17.81
CA TYR A 130 0.45 0.32 18.48
C TYR A 130 1.97 0.05 18.59
N ARG A 131 2.48 -1.12 18.18
CA ARG A 131 3.85 -1.52 18.56
C ARG A 131 4.93 -0.98 17.63
N ASP A 132 4.78 -1.22 16.33
CA ASP A 132 5.84 -0.96 15.35
C ASP A 132 5.38 0.11 14.37
N ARG A 133 6.00 1.28 14.42
CA ARG A 133 5.68 2.41 13.54
C ARG A 133 6.63 2.44 12.35
N ILE A 134 6.07 2.48 11.15
CA ILE A 134 6.80 2.80 9.93
C ILE A 134 6.52 4.26 9.59
N HIS A 135 7.58 5.06 9.53
CA HIS A 135 7.54 6.45 9.09
C HIS A 135 8.72 6.68 8.16
N GLN A 136 8.53 6.39 6.88
CA GLN A 136 9.65 6.16 6.00
C GLN A 136 9.41 6.74 4.60
N VAL A 137 10.44 7.41 4.08
CA VAL A 137 10.43 7.94 2.72
C VAL A 137 10.85 6.86 1.74
N MET A 138 10.07 6.72 0.68
CA MET A 138 10.28 5.81 -0.42
C MET A 138 10.63 6.59 -1.68
N HIS A 139 11.50 6.02 -2.51
CA HIS A 139 11.75 6.49 -3.88
C HIS A 139 11.29 5.42 -4.86
N THR A 140 10.31 5.76 -5.70
CA THR A 140 9.77 4.82 -6.69
C THR A 140 10.72 4.70 -7.86
N THR A 141 11.13 3.48 -8.19
CA THR A 141 12.07 3.18 -9.26
C THR A 141 11.41 2.55 -10.47
N VAL A 142 10.37 1.73 -10.25
CA VAL A 142 9.56 1.11 -11.29
C VAL A 142 8.10 1.17 -10.86
N LEU A 143 7.21 1.54 -11.79
CA LEU A 143 5.76 1.44 -11.63
C LEU A 143 5.13 1.33 -13.03
N ASP A 144 4.87 0.10 -13.44
CA ASP A 144 4.26 -0.22 -14.73
C ASP A 144 3.22 -1.35 -14.59
N GLU A 145 2.83 -1.99 -15.69
CA GLU A 145 1.83 -3.07 -15.72
C GLU A 145 2.40 -4.45 -15.36
N SER A 146 3.64 -4.52 -14.89
CA SER A 146 4.30 -5.75 -14.46
C SER A 146 4.98 -5.64 -13.10
N GLU A 147 5.38 -4.44 -12.69
CA GLU A 147 6.18 -4.25 -11.49
C GLU A 147 5.90 -2.90 -10.79
N PHE A 148 5.89 -2.95 -9.47
CA PHE A 148 5.99 -1.78 -8.59
C PHE A 148 7.17 -1.96 -7.62
N THR A 149 8.25 -1.22 -7.84
CA THR A 149 9.47 -1.26 -7.03
C THR A 149 9.82 0.11 -6.47
N PHE A 150 10.08 0.16 -5.16
CA PHE A 150 10.60 1.35 -4.50
C PHE A 150 11.76 1.02 -3.55
N HIS A 151 12.64 2.00 -3.40
CA HIS A 151 13.70 1.99 -2.40
C HIS A 151 13.23 2.68 -1.12
N ILE A 152 13.47 2.02 0.00
CA ILE A 152 13.33 2.58 1.34
C ILE A 152 14.55 3.45 1.60
N LEU A 153 14.37 4.77 1.72
CA LEU A 153 15.48 5.71 1.85
C LEU A 153 15.92 5.89 3.30
N GLY A 154 17.14 5.50 3.63
CA GLY A 154 17.79 5.80 4.91
C GLY A 154 18.47 7.18 4.94
N PRO A 155 19.36 7.40 5.93
CA PRO A 155 20.07 8.66 6.10
C PRO A 155 20.81 9.12 4.83
N GLY A 156 20.65 10.40 4.48
CA GLY A 156 21.28 10.99 3.30
C GLY A 156 20.71 10.49 1.97
N ASP A 157 19.43 10.11 1.94
CA ASP A 157 18.72 9.57 0.77
C ASP A 157 19.34 8.29 0.18
N ARG A 158 20.10 7.55 0.99
CA ARG A 158 20.71 6.29 0.56
C ARG A 158 19.72 5.13 0.70
N PRO A 159 19.55 4.27 -0.32
CA PRO A 159 18.71 3.08 -0.18
C PRO A 159 19.17 2.18 0.98
N ALA A 160 18.28 1.95 1.93
CA ALA A 160 18.46 1.04 3.07
C ALA A 160 17.68 -0.27 2.89
N GLY A 161 16.74 -0.31 1.94
CA GLY A 161 15.97 -1.50 1.59
C GLY A 161 15.27 -1.32 0.25
N ARG A 162 14.68 -2.40 -0.25
CA ARG A 162 13.92 -2.42 -1.50
C ARG A 162 12.73 -3.36 -1.35
N ILE A 163 11.59 -2.93 -1.83
CA ILE A 163 10.40 -3.77 -2.00
C ILE A 163 10.06 -3.78 -3.48
N THR A 164 9.76 -4.97 -4.00
CA THR A 164 9.35 -5.20 -5.38
C THR A 164 8.09 -6.05 -5.35
N HIS A 165 7.00 -5.50 -5.88
CA HIS A 165 5.78 -6.23 -6.18
C HIS A 165 5.79 -6.58 -7.67
N ARG A 166 5.54 -7.84 -8.01
CA ARG A 166 5.48 -8.30 -9.40
C ARG A 166 4.11 -8.88 -9.67
N TYR A 167 3.56 -8.54 -10.81
CA TYR A 167 2.22 -8.96 -11.17
C TYR A 167 2.12 -9.27 -12.65
N ALA A 168 1.28 -10.24 -12.99
CA ALA A 168 1.06 -10.68 -14.36
C ALA A 168 -0.40 -11.11 -14.56
N PRO A 169 -0.98 -10.94 -15.76
CA PRO A 169 -2.31 -11.44 -16.06
C PRO A 169 -2.40 -12.95 -15.85
N VAL A 170 -3.48 -13.40 -15.20
CA VAL A 170 -3.86 -14.82 -15.10
C VAL A 170 -5.32 -14.98 -15.54
N PRO A 171 -5.79 -16.19 -15.89
CA PRO A 171 -7.19 -16.39 -16.22
C PRO A 171 -8.12 -15.85 -15.12
N GLY A 172 -8.93 -14.85 -15.46
CA GLY A 172 -9.89 -14.24 -14.53
C GLY A 172 -9.32 -13.19 -13.58
N GLY A 173 -8.03 -12.83 -13.65
CA GLY A 173 -7.44 -11.86 -12.71
C GLY A 173 -5.97 -11.53 -12.94
N VAL A 174 -5.25 -11.27 -11.86
CA VAL A 174 -3.82 -10.94 -11.85
C VAL A 174 -3.10 -11.64 -10.69
N SER A 175 -1.90 -12.17 -10.95
CA SER A 175 -1.01 -12.71 -9.91
C SER A 175 -0.34 -11.57 -9.14
N PHE A 176 0.09 -11.81 -7.90
CA PHE A 176 0.74 -10.77 -7.08
C PHE A 176 1.77 -11.37 -6.11
#